data_AF-A0A7G2IU84-F1
#
_entry.id   AF-A0A7G2IU84-F1
#
_cell.length_a   1.000
_cell.length_b   1.000
_cell.length_c   1.000
_cell.angle_alpha   90.00
_cell.angle_beta   90.00
_cell.angle_gamma   90.00
#
_symmetry.space_group_name_H-M   'P 1'
#
loop_
_entity.id
_entity.type
_entity.pdbx_description
1 polymer ?
#
loop_
_entity_poly.entity_id
_entity_poly.type
_entity_poly.pdbx_seq_one_letter_code
_entity_poly.pdbx_strand_id
1 'polypeptide(L)'
;MANKLKQIITPVEVSAVMNFDATDTHWQYQSGASSMAVKQAEGVAGLWNLLNKQRLALLADEVGMGKTYQAMGVMLLLWQAKPDARILVMAPNRTLCDNWEREFSIFTEIHYRAEHNAFTTLEGKTKYAPQIYGRLAELAAAVEKKSHHFTLLLSIH
;
A
#
# COMPACT_ATOMS: atom_id res chain seq x y z
N MET A 1 -17.79 -8.83 12.35
CA MET A 1 -16.72 -8.87 13.38
C MET A 1 -15.53 -8.11 12.83
N ALA A 2 -15.14 -6.99 13.45
CA ALA A 2 -13.91 -6.30 13.03
C ALA A 2 -12.73 -7.20 13.39
N ASN A 3 -12.00 -7.68 12.39
CA ASN A 3 -10.79 -8.45 12.61
C ASN A 3 -9.81 -7.52 13.34
N LYS A 4 -9.45 -7.85 14.58
CA LYS A 4 -8.58 -7.00 15.39
C LYS A 4 -7.25 -6.91 14.63
N LEU A 5 -6.87 -5.70 14.22
CA LEU A 5 -5.59 -5.45 13.55
C LEU A 5 -4.48 -6.19 14.30
N LYS A 6 -3.81 -7.13 13.62
CA LYS A 6 -2.72 -7.90 14.22
C LYS A 6 -1.63 -6.90 14.61
N GLN A 7 -1.31 -6.83 15.90
CA GLN A 7 -0.49 -5.74 16.45
C GLN A 7 0.94 -5.75 15.91
N ILE A 8 1.48 -6.93 15.65
CA ILE A 8 2.83 -7.13 15.12
C ILE A 8 2.76 -8.14 13.98
N ILE A 9 3.45 -7.84 12.88
CA ILE A 9 3.66 -8.75 11.75
C ILE A 9 5.16 -8.90 11.47
N THR A 10 5.52 -10.00 10.80
CA THR A 10 6.87 -10.35 10.40
C THR A 10 7.04 -10.25 8.88
N PRO A 11 8.28 -10.15 8.36
CA PRO A 11 8.54 -10.16 6.92
C PRO A 11 8.08 -11.47 6.23
N VAL A 12 8.09 -12.59 6.97
CA VAL A 12 7.55 -13.88 6.50
C VAL A 12 6.05 -13.80 6.26
N GLU A 13 5.31 -13.18 7.17
CA GLU A 13 3.86 -13.00 7.00
C GLU A 13 3.55 -12.01 5.87
N VAL A 14 4.39 -11.00 5.67
CA VAL A 14 4.29 -10.11 4.52
C VAL A 14 4.51 -10.91 3.23
N SER A 15 5.57 -11.73 3.14
CA SER A 15 5.88 -12.50 1.93
C SER A 15 4.85 -13.59 1.60
N ALA A 16 4.07 -14.01 2.59
CA ALA A 16 2.98 -14.96 2.39
C ALA A 16 1.82 -14.37 1.55
N VAL A 17 1.66 -13.04 1.54
CA VAL A 17 0.57 -12.35 0.83
C VAL A 17 1.06 -11.35 -0.22
N MET A 18 2.35 -11.02 -0.23
CA MET A 18 2.96 -10.05 -1.14
C MET A 18 4.29 -10.58 -1.65
N ASN A 19 4.58 -10.39 -2.94
CA ASN A 19 5.87 -10.70 -3.52
C ASN A 19 6.51 -9.43 -4.06
N PHE A 20 7.75 -9.17 -3.66
CA PHE A 20 8.56 -8.01 -4.04
C PHE A 20 9.64 -8.33 -5.08
N ASP A 21 9.75 -9.58 -5.51
CA ASP A 21 10.60 -10.06 -6.59
C ASP A 21 9.74 -10.36 -7.83
N ALA A 22 9.88 -9.53 -8.86
CA ALA A 22 9.18 -9.73 -10.13
C ALA A 22 9.77 -10.87 -10.98
N THR A 23 10.99 -11.32 -10.68
CA THR A 23 11.70 -12.34 -11.44
C THR A 23 11.43 -13.75 -10.93
N ASP A 24 11.02 -13.88 -9.67
CA ASP A 24 10.67 -15.14 -9.04
C ASP A 24 9.22 -15.12 -8.54
N THR A 25 8.34 -15.81 -9.26
CA THR A 25 6.92 -15.92 -8.93
C THR A 25 6.63 -16.77 -7.70
N HIS A 26 7.63 -17.41 -7.09
CA HIS A 26 7.47 -18.19 -5.86
C HIS A 26 8.33 -17.65 -4.71
N TRP A 27 8.93 -16.46 -4.90
CA TRP A 27 9.77 -15.84 -3.89
C TRP A 27 9.05 -15.76 -2.54
N GLN A 28 9.81 -16.11 -1.50
CA GLN A 28 9.41 -16.02 -0.10
C GLN A 28 10.56 -15.39 0.68
N TYR A 29 10.22 -14.69 1.77
CA TYR A 29 11.22 -14.08 2.63
C TYR A 29 12.09 -15.15 3.29
N GLN A 30 13.41 -14.92 3.26
CA GLN A 30 14.40 -15.74 3.95
C GLN A 30 15.28 -14.82 4.81
N SER A 31 15.30 -15.09 6.12
CA SER A 31 16.11 -14.34 7.07
C SER A 31 17.60 -14.46 6.71
N GLY A 32 18.32 -13.33 6.68
CA GLY A 32 19.74 -13.28 6.38
C GLY A 32 20.10 -13.14 4.90
N ALA A 33 19.13 -13.21 4.00
CA ALA A 33 19.34 -12.81 2.60
C ALA A 33 19.44 -11.28 2.48
N SER A 34 20.03 -10.78 1.38
CA SER A 34 20.32 -9.34 1.22
C SER A 34 19.72 -8.72 -0.06
N SER A 35 18.71 -9.35 -0.65
CA SER A 35 18.09 -8.85 -1.89
C SER A 35 17.18 -7.63 -1.63
N MET A 36 16.81 -6.92 -2.69
CA MET A 36 15.91 -5.77 -2.57
C MET A 36 14.50 -6.20 -2.13
N ALA A 37 14.02 -7.36 -2.58
CA ALA A 37 12.74 -7.92 -2.16
C ALA A 37 12.69 -8.21 -0.65
N VAL A 38 13.80 -8.72 -0.08
CA VAL A 38 13.95 -8.95 1.37
C VAL A 38 13.82 -7.62 2.12
N LYS A 39 14.56 -6.59 1.70
CA LYS A 39 14.50 -5.25 2.32
C LYS A 39 13.10 -4.64 2.24
N GLN A 40 12.39 -4.82 1.13
CA GLN A 40 11.03 -4.30 0.97
C GLN A 40 10.03 -5.02 1.88
N ALA A 41 10.12 -6.35 2.01
CA ALA A 41 9.28 -7.11 2.95
C ALA A 41 9.56 -6.71 4.42
N GLU A 42 10.84 -6.52 4.77
CA GLU A 42 11.25 -5.98 6.08
C GLU A 42 10.72 -4.58 6.33
N GLY A 43 10.82 -3.71 5.33
CA GLY A 43 10.32 -2.35 5.39
C GLY A 43 8.81 -2.32 5.62
N VAL A 44 8.01 -3.11 4.90
CA VAL A 44 6.56 -3.21 5.13
C VAL A 44 6.24 -3.66 6.55
N ALA A 45 6.88 -4.73 7.03
CA ALA A 45 6.67 -5.23 8.38
C ALA A 45 7.07 -4.18 9.43
N GLY A 46 8.21 -3.53 9.25
CA GLY A 46 8.72 -2.47 10.12
C GLY A 46 7.78 -1.26 10.17
N LEU A 47 7.31 -0.79 9.01
CA LEU A 47 6.37 0.33 8.91
C LEU A 47 5.03 0.02 9.58
N TRP A 48 4.46 -1.16 9.32
CA TRP A 48 3.22 -1.60 9.97
C TRP A 48 3.34 -1.59 11.50
N ASN A 49 4.41 -2.21 12.00
CA ASN A 49 4.66 -2.34 13.43
C ASN A 49 4.90 -0.97 14.07
N LEU A 50 5.63 -0.08 13.40
CA LEU A 50 5.91 1.27 13.87
C LEU A 50 4.64 2.14 13.87
N LEU A 51 3.81 2.07 12.83
CA LEU A 51 2.51 2.76 12.77
C LEU A 51 1.58 2.28 13.87
N ASN A 52 1.50 0.98 14.13
CA ASN A 52 0.67 0.45 15.22
C ASN A 52 1.13 0.93 16.59
N LYS A 53 2.45 1.10 16.79
CA LYS A 53 3.03 1.51 18.07
C LYS A 53 3.01 3.02 18.28
N GLN A 54 3.36 3.79 17.25
CA GLN A 54 3.66 5.23 17.36
C GLN A 54 2.68 6.12 16.58
N ARG A 55 1.79 5.53 15.76
CA ARG A 55 0.90 6.24 14.81
C ARG A 55 1.64 7.07 13.75
N LEU A 56 2.95 6.94 13.68
CA LEU A 56 3.84 7.61 12.75
C LEU A 56 4.96 6.65 12.38
N ALA A 57 5.30 6.58 11.10
CA ALA A 57 6.46 5.87 10.61
C ALA A 57 7.14 6.70 9.50
N LEU A 58 8.47 6.69 9.48
CA LEU A 58 9.27 7.37 8.48
C LEU A 58 10.05 6.33 7.68
N LEU A 59 9.83 6.30 6.37
CA LEU A 59 10.60 5.48 5.45
C LEU A 59 11.65 6.34 4.74
N ALA A 60 12.89 6.28 5.21
CA ALA A 60 14.00 7.09 4.73
C ALA A 60 15.02 6.28 3.90
N ASP A 61 14.56 5.24 3.21
CA ASP A 61 15.39 4.41 2.34
C ASP A 61 15.97 5.21 1.17
N GLU A 62 17.08 4.72 0.60
CA GLU A 62 17.71 5.31 -0.58
C GLU A 62 16.74 5.41 -1.76
N VAL A 63 17.00 6.36 -2.65
CA VAL A 63 16.22 6.53 -3.89
C VAL A 63 16.35 5.26 -4.74
N GLY A 64 15.22 4.78 -5.28
CA GLY A 64 15.20 3.54 -6.08
C GLY A 64 14.95 2.25 -5.30
N MET A 65 14.93 2.26 -3.96
CA MET A 65 14.68 1.05 -3.15
C MET A 65 13.21 0.58 -3.11
N GLY A 66 12.32 1.17 -3.91
CA GLY A 66 10.91 0.77 -4.02
C GLY A 66 10.03 1.15 -2.83
N LYS A 67 10.27 2.32 -2.24
CA LYS A 67 9.44 2.90 -1.16
C LYS A 67 7.94 2.93 -1.48
N THR A 68 7.58 3.17 -2.75
CA THR A 68 6.19 3.15 -3.22
C THR A 68 5.54 1.78 -3.01
N TYR A 69 6.24 0.70 -3.35
CA TYR A 69 5.76 -0.67 -3.15
C TYR A 69 5.62 -1.01 -1.67
N GLN A 70 6.57 -0.55 -0.84
CA GLN A 70 6.45 -0.75 0.61
C GLN A 70 5.22 -0.01 1.17
N ALA A 71 4.97 1.23 0.74
CA ALA A 71 3.78 1.98 1.13
C ALA A 71 2.50 1.28 0.67
N MET A 72 2.45 0.77 -0.57
CA MET A 72 1.32 -0.03 -1.07
C MET A 72 1.10 -1.30 -0.26
N GLY A 73 2.17 -2.00 0.13
CA GLY A 73 2.08 -3.16 1.01
C GLY A 73 1.39 -2.81 2.33
N VAL A 74 1.78 -1.71 2.97
CA VAL A 74 1.11 -1.22 4.19
C VAL A 74 -0.37 -0.89 3.94
N MET A 75 -0.70 -0.26 2.81
CA MET A 75 -2.09 0.08 2.45
C MET A 75 -2.96 -1.16 2.29
N LEU A 76 -2.47 -2.19 1.60
CA LEU A 76 -3.22 -3.43 1.37
C LEU A 76 -3.42 -4.21 2.67
N LEU A 77 -2.41 -4.28 3.53
CA LEU A 77 -2.55 -4.86 4.87
C LEU A 77 -3.61 -4.11 5.70
N LEU A 78 -3.63 -2.78 5.59
CA LEU A 78 -4.63 -1.96 6.29
C LEU A 78 -6.04 -2.26 5.79
N TRP A 79 -6.25 -2.39 4.47
CA TRP A 79 -7.56 -2.73 3.94
C TRP A 79 -7.97 -4.19 4.17
N GLN A 80 -7.03 -5.13 4.25
CA GLN A 80 -7.36 -6.50 4.68
C GLN A 80 -7.94 -6.51 6.09
N ALA A 81 -7.33 -5.76 7.01
CA ALA A 81 -7.75 -5.74 8.41
C ALA A 81 -8.92 -4.77 8.67
N LYS A 82 -8.99 -3.68 7.90
CA LYS A 82 -10.02 -2.64 7.96
C LYS A 82 -10.48 -2.27 6.54
N PRO A 83 -11.40 -3.06 5.94
CA PRO A 83 -11.85 -2.86 4.56
C PRO A 83 -12.54 -1.51 4.29
N ASP A 84 -12.95 -0.79 5.33
CA ASP A 84 -13.56 0.53 5.24
C ASP A 84 -12.55 1.68 5.44
N ALA A 85 -11.27 1.38 5.70
CA ALA A 85 -10.22 2.38 5.86
C ALA A 85 -10.14 3.29 4.63
N ARG A 86 -9.78 4.55 4.87
CA ARG A 86 -9.54 5.55 3.83
C ARG A 86 -8.11 6.01 3.89
N ILE A 87 -7.47 6.08 2.73
CA ILE A 87 -6.06 6.38 2.60
C ILE A 87 -5.92 7.59 1.67
N LEU A 88 -5.22 8.60 2.16
CA LEU A 88 -4.80 9.76 1.39
C LEU A 88 -3.29 9.65 1.15
N VAL A 89 -2.88 9.71 -0.11
CA VAL A 89 -1.49 9.86 -0.52
C VAL A 89 -1.33 11.25 -1.13
N MET A 90 -0.34 12.00 -0.65
CA MET A 90 0.01 13.31 -1.19
C MET A 90 1.27 13.18 -2.03
N ALA A 91 1.22 13.65 -3.27
CA ALA A 91 2.35 13.64 -4.19
C ALA A 91 2.59 15.05 -4.76
N PRO A 92 3.85 15.44 -5.03
CA PRO A 92 4.19 16.83 -5.37
C PRO A 92 3.86 17.20 -6.83
N ASN A 93 3.59 16.23 -7.70
CA ASN A 93 3.25 16.51 -9.09
C ASN A 93 2.35 15.43 -9.69
N ARG A 94 1.74 15.77 -10.84
CA ARG A 94 0.76 14.91 -11.52
C ARG A 94 1.39 13.61 -12.01
N THR A 95 2.62 13.67 -12.52
CA THR A 95 3.38 12.50 -12.98
C THR A 95 3.53 11.45 -11.88
N LEU A 96 3.79 11.86 -10.65
CA LEU A 96 3.87 10.94 -9.52
C LEU A 96 2.49 10.40 -9.15
N CYS A 97 1.41 11.20 -9.17
CA CYS A 97 0.05 10.67 -8.98
C CYS A 97 -0.28 9.58 -10.02
N ASP A 98 -0.02 9.84 -11.30
CA ASP A 98 -0.28 8.88 -12.38
C ASP A 98 0.59 7.61 -12.23
N ASN A 99 1.83 7.77 -11.75
CA ASN A 99 2.69 6.63 -11.44
C ASN A 99 2.11 5.81 -10.28
N TRP A 100 1.65 6.45 -9.20
CA TRP A 100 1.00 5.75 -8.08
C TRP A 100 -0.23 4.97 -8.53
N GLU A 101 -1.06 5.53 -9.39
CA GLU A 101 -2.23 4.83 -9.95
C GLU A 101 -1.83 3.59 -10.74
N ARG A 102 -0.86 3.72 -11.67
CA ARG A 102 -0.35 2.60 -12.46
C ARG A 102 0.26 1.51 -11.58
N GLU A 103 1.18 1.89 -10.70
CA GLU A 103 1.89 0.97 -9.83
C GLU A 103 0.93 0.27 -8.85
N PHE A 104 -0.12 0.95 -8.38
CA PHE A 104 -1.15 0.32 -7.56
C PHE A 104 -1.88 -0.80 -8.30
N SER A 105 -2.27 -0.55 -9.56
CA SER A 105 -2.90 -1.57 -10.42
C SER A 105 -1.97 -2.78 -10.58
N ILE A 106 -0.71 -2.55 -10.96
CA ILE A 106 0.32 -3.60 -11.12
C ILE A 106 0.51 -4.38 -9.81
N PHE A 107 0.63 -3.67 -8.69
CA PHE A 107 0.89 -4.29 -7.41
C PHE A 107 -0.26 -5.20 -6.96
N THR A 108 -1.51 -4.75 -7.10
CA THR A 108 -2.68 -5.56 -6.73
C THR A 108 -2.91 -6.78 -7.63
N GLU A 109 -2.50 -6.71 -8.89
CA GLU A 109 -2.69 -7.80 -9.86
C GLU A 109 -1.55 -8.82 -9.87
N ILE A 110 -0.31 -8.39 -9.67
CA ILE A 110 0.89 -9.24 -9.86
C ILE A 110 1.58 -9.55 -8.52
N HIS A 111 1.74 -8.53 -7.67
CA HIS A 111 2.54 -8.62 -6.46
C HIS A 111 1.74 -9.09 -5.26
N TYR A 112 0.44 -8.82 -5.22
CA TYR A 112 -0.43 -9.20 -4.10
C TYR A 112 -1.14 -10.54 -4.34
N ARG A 113 -0.89 -11.51 -3.45
CA ARG A 113 -1.15 -12.95 -3.64
C ARG A 113 -1.97 -13.57 -2.52
N ALA A 114 -2.76 -12.77 -1.81
CA ALA A 114 -3.69 -13.32 -0.83
C ALA A 114 -4.64 -14.32 -1.50
N GLU A 115 -4.91 -15.44 -0.82
CA GLU A 115 -5.81 -16.51 -1.28
C GLU A 115 -7.16 -15.97 -1.76
N HIS A 116 -7.66 -14.93 -1.07
CA HIS A 116 -8.82 -14.16 -1.48
C HIS A 116 -8.42 -12.70 -1.74
N ASN A 117 -7.97 -12.42 -2.96
CA ASN A 117 -7.61 -11.07 -3.39
C ASN A 117 -8.87 -10.25 -3.74
N ALA A 118 -9.41 -9.55 -2.74
CA ALA A 118 -10.58 -8.69 -2.93
C ALA A 118 -10.33 -7.53 -3.91
N PHE A 119 -9.09 -7.10 -4.10
CA PHE A 119 -8.73 -5.91 -4.90
C PHE A 119 -8.85 -6.13 -6.41
N THR A 120 -8.84 -7.39 -6.87
CA THR A 120 -8.95 -7.73 -8.29
C THR A 120 -10.38 -8.04 -8.73
N THR A 121 -11.32 -8.16 -7.79
CA THR A 121 -12.76 -8.30 -8.09
C THR A 121 -13.30 -7.01 -8.72
N LEU A 122 -14.41 -7.08 -9.47
CA LEU A 122 -15.03 -5.88 -10.05
C LEU A 122 -15.38 -4.85 -8.97
N GLU A 123 -16.00 -5.29 -7.88
CA GLU A 123 -16.34 -4.43 -6.73
C GLU A 123 -15.08 -3.82 -6.10
N GLY A 124 -14.04 -4.63 -5.87
CA GLY A 124 -12.78 -4.16 -5.29
C GLY A 124 -12.06 -3.15 -6.17
N LYS A 125 -11.96 -3.42 -7.47
CA LYS A 125 -11.36 -2.49 -8.44
C LYS A 125 -12.08 -1.15 -8.43
N THR A 126 -13.39 -1.13 -8.30
CA THR A 126 -14.15 0.13 -8.17
C THR A 126 -13.93 0.79 -6.80
N LYS A 127 -14.02 0.02 -5.72
CA LYS A 127 -13.98 0.53 -4.34
C LYS A 127 -12.63 1.14 -3.96
N TYR A 128 -11.54 0.48 -4.37
CA TYR A 128 -10.17 0.87 -4.03
C TYR A 128 -9.46 1.60 -5.19
N ALA A 129 -10.19 1.94 -6.27
CA ALA A 129 -9.65 2.74 -7.37
C ALA A 129 -9.06 4.07 -6.85
N PRO A 130 -7.82 4.42 -7.24
CA PRO A 130 -7.25 5.71 -6.93
C PRO A 130 -8.11 6.84 -7.51
N GLN A 131 -8.42 7.86 -6.71
CA GLN A 131 -9.07 9.09 -7.18
C GLN A 131 -8.09 10.25 -7.04
N ILE A 132 -7.77 10.91 -8.15
CA ILE A 132 -6.80 12.01 -8.16
C ILE A 132 -7.54 13.34 -8.08
N TYR A 133 -7.17 14.17 -7.09
CA TYR A 133 -7.67 15.54 -6.95
C TYR A 133 -6.54 16.56 -7.09
N GLY A 134 -6.82 17.62 -7.86
CA GLY A 134 -5.90 18.72 -8.07
C GLY A 134 -5.98 19.81 -6.99
N ARG A 135 -7.07 19.83 -6.22
CA ARG A 135 -7.38 20.89 -5.26
C ARG A 135 -7.92 20.32 -3.95
N LEU A 136 -7.50 20.92 -2.83
CA LEU A 136 -7.96 20.52 -1.49
C LEU A 136 -9.48 20.64 -1.33
N ALA A 137 -10.11 21.65 -1.94
CA ALA A 137 -11.56 21.83 -1.87
C ALA A 137 -12.33 20.68 -2.54
N GLU A 138 -11.85 20.18 -3.68
CA GLU A 138 -12.45 19.04 -4.38
C GLU A 138 -12.27 17.75 -3.57
N LEU A 139 -11.09 17.57 -2.98
CA LEU A 139 -10.82 16.49 -2.05
C LEU A 139 -11.79 16.52 -0.85
N ALA A 140 -11.95 17.68 -0.21
CA ALA A 140 -12.83 17.83 0.95
C ALA A 140 -14.27 17.42 0.61
N ALA A 141 -14.80 17.94 -0.50
CA ALA A 141 -16.14 17.60 -0.97
C ALA A 141 -16.30 16.09 -1.29
N ALA A 142 -15.26 15.45 -1.83
CA ALA A 142 -15.27 14.01 -2.11
C ALA A 142 -15.24 13.16 -0.83
N VAL A 143 -14.42 13.55 0.16
CA VAL A 143 -14.30 12.83 1.44
C VAL A 143 -15.60 12.89 2.25
N GLU A 144 -16.31 14.02 2.19
CA GLU A 144 -17.64 14.20 2.81
C GLU A 144 -18.68 13.22 2.25
N LYS A 145 -18.63 12.96 0.93
CA LYS A 145 -19.51 11.98 0.27
C LYS A 145 -19.22 10.53 0.67
N LYS A 146 -18.11 10.28 1.38
CA LYS A 146 -17.75 8.96 1.92
C LYS A 146 -17.61 7.85 0.86
N SER A 147 -17.45 8.21 -0.41
CA SER A 147 -17.57 7.30 -1.55
C SER A 147 -16.28 6.59 -1.97
N HIS A 148 -15.11 7.02 -1.48
CA HIS A 148 -13.82 6.52 -1.94
C HIS A 148 -12.92 6.08 -0.78
N HIS A 149 -12.15 5.02 -1.03
CA HIS A 149 -11.22 4.45 -0.06
C HIS A 149 -9.76 4.85 -0.32
N PHE A 150 -9.42 5.18 -1.57
CA PHE A 150 -8.08 5.61 -1.93
C PHE A 150 -8.12 6.96 -2.66
N THR A 151 -7.37 7.91 -2.16
CA THR A 151 -7.30 9.26 -2.71
C THR A 151 -5.86 9.73 -2.88
N LEU A 152 -5.58 10.35 -4.01
CA LEU A 152 -4.31 10.98 -4.36
C LEU A 152 -4.51 12.49 -4.46
N LEU A 153 -3.78 13.27 -3.68
CA LEU A 153 -3.81 14.73 -3.75
C LEU A 153 -2.53 15.24 -4.40
N LEU A 154 -2.73 16.03 -5.47
CA LEU A 154 -1.67 16.83 -6.05
C LEU A 154 -1.34 17.98 -5.11
N SER A 155 -0.16 17.94 -4.49
CA SER A 155 0.35 19.05 -3.68
C SER A 155 0.97 20.08 -4.60
N ILE A 156 0.18 21.08 -4.98
CA ILE A 156 0.68 22.26 -5.71
C ILE A 156 1.24 23.22 -4.66
N HIS A 157 2.53 23.55 -4.75
CA HIS A 157 3.15 24.64 -4.00
C HIS A 157 2.73 25.99 -4.57
#